data_AF-T0ZMN8-F1
#
_entry.id   AF-T0ZMN8-F1
#
_cell.length_a   1.000
_cell.length_b   1.000
_cell.length_c   1.000
_cell.angle_alpha   90.00
_cell.angle_beta   90.00
_cell.angle_gamma   90.00
#
_symmetry.space_group_name_H-M   'P 1'
#
loop_
_entity.id
_entity.type
_entity.pdbx_description
1 polymer ?
#
loop_
_entity_poly.entity_id
_entity_poly.type
_entity_poly.pdbx_seq_one_letter_code
_entity_poly.pdbx_strand_id
1 'polypeptide(L)'
;MHGELVGVGTIMMAYLHGIDWKHLREALQRIGAPVTAAELSVNKSDVVAALVNAHALRPERYTILGDRGLAPEAAERLATTTGVA
;
A
#
# COMPACT_ATOMS: atom_id res chain seq x y z
N MET A 1 -1.27 12.84 -7.27
CA MET A 1 -0.14 12.71 -8.24
C MET A 1 0.38 11.27 -8.25
N HIS A 2 1.05 10.80 -9.31
CA HIS A 2 1.53 9.41 -9.39
C HIS A 2 2.50 9.04 -8.24
N GLY A 3 3.47 9.90 -7.94
CA GLY A 3 4.48 9.61 -6.90
C GLY A 3 3.92 9.44 -5.49
N GLU A 4 2.84 10.15 -5.17
CA GLU A 4 2.16 10.07 -3.87
C GLU A 4 1.50 8.70 -3.67
N LEU A 5 0.78 8.22 -4.71
CA LEU A 5 0.18 6.88 -4.72
C LEU A 5 1.27 5.80 -4.60
N VAL A 6 2.38 5.97 -5.33
CA VAL A 6 3.53 5.06 -5.25
C VAL A 6 4.13 5.07 -3.86
N GLY A 7 4.30 6.23 -3.22
CA GLY A 7 4.81 6.34 -1.86
C GLY A 7 3.96 5.57 -0.84
N VAL A 8 2.65 5.81 -0.84
CA VAL A 8 1.71 5.10 0.04
C VAL A 8 1.69 3.59 -0.22
N GLY A 9 1.68 3.18 -1.49
CA GLY A 9 1.81 1.77 -1.86
C GLY A 9 3.11 1.14 -1.36
N THR A 10 4.22 1.89 -1.41
CA THR A 10 5.54 1.41 -0.98
C THR A 10 5.58 1.10 0.51
N ILE A 11 4.90 1.90 1.36
CA ILE A 11 4.79 1.60 2.80
C ILE A 11 4.19 0.21 3.02
N MET A 12 3.09 -0.09 2.34
CA MET A 12 2.40 -1.38 2.47
C MET A 12 3.21 -2.54 1.89
N MET A 13 3.85 -2.35 0.74
CA MET A 13 4.67 -3.41 0.15
C MET A 13 5.94 -3.67 0.97
N ALA A 14 6.56 -2.64 1.55
CA ALA A 14 7.70 -2.78 2.43
C ALA A 14 7.35 -3.63 3.67
N TYR A 15 6.16 -3.43 4.26
CA TYR A 15 5.67 -4.27 5.34
C TYR A 15 5.60 -5.75 4.93
N LEU A 16 5.01 -6.05 3.77
CA LEU A 16 4.89 -7.43 3.28
C LEU A 16 6.25 -8.08 2.99
N HIS A 17 7.22 -7.29 2.56
CA HIS A 17 8.60 -7.74 2.37
C HIS A 17 9.42 -7.89 3.66
N GLY A 18 8.88 -7.50 4.83
CA GLY A 18 9.61 -7.49 6.09
C GLY A 18 10.70 -6.40 6.17
N ILE A 19 10.56 -5.34 5.36
CA ILE A 19 11.44 -4.17 5.34
C ILE A 19 10.94 -3.16 6.39
N ASP A 20 11.83 -2.27 6.86
CA ASP A 20 11.48 -1.18 7.78
C ASP A 20 10.58 -0.11 7.12
N TRP A 21 9.30 -0.44 7.03
CA TRP A 21 8.25 0.43 6.50
C TRP A 21 8.01 1.66 7.38
N LYS A 22 8.38 1.63 8.67
CA LYS A 22 8.22 2.76 9.59
C LYS A 22 9.20 3.86 9.23
N HIS A 23 10.47 3.49 9.02
CA HIS A 23 11.48 4.43 8.55
C HIS A 23 11.09 5.06 7.20
N LEU A 24 10.56 4.27 6.27
CA LEU A 24 10.10 4.76 4.97
C LEU A 24 8.92 5.75 5.10
N ARG A 25 7.94 5.42 5.95
CA ARG A 25 6.81 6.30 6.26
C ARG A 25 7.29 7.63 6.84
N GLU A 26 8.20 7.60 7.81
CA GLU A 26 8.78 8.82 8.38
C GLU A 26 9.50 9.67 7.34
N ALA A 27 10.24 9.05 6.42
CA ALA A 27 10.93 9.76 5.34
C ALA A 27 9.95 10.49 4.42
N LEU A 28 8.82 9.85 4.05
CA LEU A 28 7.76 10.48 3.26
C LEU A 28 7.13 11.67 4.00
N GLN A 29 6.83 11.51 5.29
CA GLN A 29 6.28 12.59 6.11
C GLN A 29 7.24 13.78 6.20
N ARG A 30 8.55 13.54 6.36
CA ARG A 30 9.57 14.61 6.45
C ARG A 30 9.65 15.48 5.20
N ILE A 31 9.36 14.92 4.02
CA ILE A 31 9.33 15.68 2.75
C ILE A 31 7.94 16.24 2.43
N GLY A 32 6.95 16.06 3.31
CA GLY A 32 5.58 16.53 3.12
C GLY A 32 4.75 15.67 2.16
N ALA A 33 5.18 14.44 1.87
CA ALA A 33 4.40 13.51 1.05
C ALA A 33 3.31 12.81 1.89
N PRO A 34 2.15 12.48 1.29
CA PRO A 34 1.07 11.80 1.98
C PRO A 34 1.46 10.36 2.35
N VAL A 35 0.95 9.90 3.50
CA VAL A 35 1.17 8.56 4.04
C VAL A 35 -0.12 7.84 4.45
N THR A 36 -1.26 8.49 4.27
CA THR A 36 -2.60 7.94 4.53
C THR A 36 -3.49 8.04 3.29
N ALA A 37 -4.53 7.21 3.26
CA ALA A 37 -5.57 7.27 2.23
C ALA A 37 -6.32 8.62 2.26
N ALA A 38 -6.56 9.16 3.45
CA ALA A 38 -7.23 10.44 3.63
C ALA A 38 -6.44 11.61 3.03
N GLU A 39 -5.12 11.66 3.22
CA GLU A 39 -4.25 12.68 2.60
C GLU A 39 -4.22 12.56 1.07
N LEU A 40 -4.44 11.35 0.54
CA LEU A 40 -4.62 11.12 -0.90
C LEU A 40 -6.04 11.43 -1.40
N SER A 41 -6.96 11.81 -0.52
CA SER A 41 -8.40 11.96 -0.83
C SER A 41 -9.03 10.66 -1.39
N VAL A 42 -8.60 9.52 -0.87
CA VAL A 42 -9.08 8.18 -1.25
C VAL A 42 -9.73 7.50 -0.04
N ASN A 43 -10.80 6.73 -0.26
CA ASN A 43 -11.44 6.00 0.83
C ASN A 43 -10.65 4.74 1.18
N LYS A 44 -10.71 4.32 2.45
CA LYS A 44 -10.13 3.05 2.91
C LYS A 44 -10.61 1.85 2.07
N SER A 45 -11.88 1.82 1.69
CA SER A 45 -12.45 0.76 0.84
C SER A 45 -11.77 0.66 -0.52
N ASP A 46 -11.41 1.81 -1.10
CA ASP A 46 -10.76 1.88 -2.40
C ASP A 46 -9.31 1.39 -2.31
N VAL A 47 -8.61 1.68 -1.20
CA VAL A 47 -7.28 1.12 -0.93
C VAL A 47 -7.33 -0.40 -0.81
N VAL A 48 -8.30 -0.93 -0.05
CA VAL A 48 -8.48 -2.38 0.09
C VAL A 48 -8.79 -3.02 -1.26
N ALA A 49 -9.72 -2.46 -2.02
CA ALA A 49 -10.04 -2.96 -3.36
C ALA A 49 -8.83 -2.91 -4.30
N ALA A 50 -8.03 -1.85 -4.26
CA ALA A 50 -6.80 -1.73 -5.05
C ALA A 50 -5.78 -2.82 -4.67
N LEU A 51 -5.54 -3.06 -3.38
CA LEU A 51 -4.62 -4.11 -2.91
C LEU A 51 -5.03 -5.52 -3.35
N VAL A 52 -6.32 -5.83 -3.29
CA VAL A 52 -6.86 -7.14 -3.71
C VAL A 52 -6.64 -7.34 -5.22
N ASN A 53 -6.90 -6.31 -6.03
CA ASN A 53 -6.87 -6.42 -7.49
C ASN A 53 -5.49 -6.16 -8.12
N ALA A 54 -4.54 -5.56 -7.41
CA ALA A 54 -3.26 -5.11 -7.97
C ALA A 54 -2.45 -6.21 -8.69
N HIS A 55 -2.47 -7.44 -8.17
CA HIS A 55 -1.76 -8.59 -8.76
C HIS A 55 -2.25 -8.94 -10.18
N ALA A 56 -3.53 -8.69 -10.48
CA ALA A 56 -4.16 -9.04 -11.75
C ALA A 56 -3.91 -8.01 -12.86
N LEU A 57 -3.37 -6.83 -12.54
CA LEU A 57 -3.10 -5.78 -13.53
C LEU A 57 -2.02 -6.20 -14.56
N ARG A 58 -1.05 -7.00 -14.10
CA ARG A 58 0.07 -7.49 -14.90
C ARG A 58 0.37 -8.94 -14.52
N PRO A 59 -0.47 -9.90 -14.94
CA PRO A 59 -0.38 -11.29 -14.49
C PRO A 59 0.93 -11.97 -14.88
N GLU A 60 1.66 -11.44 -15.87
CA GLU A 60 2.98 -11.91 -16.27
C GLU A 60 4.10 -11.49 -15.29
N ARG A 61 3.81 -10.57 -14.36
CA ARG A 61 4.78 -9.98 -13.44
C ARG A 61 4.53 -10.46 -12.02
N TYR A 62 5.40 -11.36 -11.57
CA TYR A 62 5.42 -11.77 -10.17
C TYR A 62 5.83 -10.63 -9.24
N THR A 63 5.13 -10.49 -8.11
CA THR A 63 5.42 -9.52 -7.03
C THR A 63 5.17 -10.16 -5.66
N ILE A 64 5.39 -9.42 -4.57
CA ILE A 64 5.09 -9.88 -3.21
C ILE A 64 3.61 -10.21 -2.96
N LEU A 65 2.71 -9.73 -3.82
CA LEU A 65 1.28 -10.06 -3.75
C LEU A 65 0.98 -11.47 -4.29
N GLY A 66 1.96 -12.12 -4.93
CA GLY A 66 1.83 -13.46 -5.51
C GLY A 66 0.77 -13.55 -6.61
N ASP A 67 0.49 -14.77 -7.06
CA ASP A 67 -0.40 -15.02 -8.21
C ASP A 67 -1.89 -14.98 -7.86
N ARG A 68 -2.22 -15.06 -6.56
CA ARG A 68 -3.62 -15.06 -6.07
C ARG A 68 -4.02 -13.76 -5.39
N GLY A 69 -3.09 -12.82 -5.24
CA GLY A 69 -3.31 -11.58 -4.52
C GLY A 69 -3.55 -11.77 -3.02
N LEU A 70 -4.03 -10.69 -2.39
CA LEU A 70 -4.42 -10.68 -0.99
C LEU A 70 -5.92 -10.96 -0.84
N ALA A 71 -6.29 -11.71 0.20
CA ALA A 71 -7.67 -11.75 0.65
C ALA A 71 -8.10 -10.35 1.17
N PRO A 72 -9.37 -9.94 1.02
CA PRO A 72 -9.85 -8.64 1.47
C PRO A 72 -9.51 -8.31 2.93
N GLU A 73 -9.62 -9.31 3.82
CA GLU A 73 -9.33 -9.15 5.24
C GLU A 73 -7.82 -8.97 5.49
N ALA A 74 -6.97 -9.59 4.66
CA ALA A 74 -5.52 -9.40 4.73
C ALA A 74 -5.12 -8.01 4.21
N ALA A 75 -5.75 -7.53 3.14
CA ALA A 75 -5.56 -6.19 2.61
C ALA A 75 -6.01 -5.11 3.61
N GLU A 76 -7.14 -5.31 4.28
CA GLU A 76 -7.61 -4.41 5.34
C GLU A 76 -6.64 -4.39 6.52
N ARG A 77 -6.22 -5.57 7.02
CA ARG A 77 -5.22 -5.65 8.10
C ARG A 77 -3.92 -4.98 7.72
N LEU A 78 -3.45 -5.17 6.48
CA LEU A 78 -2.23 -4.53 5.97
C LEU A 78 -2.35 -3.00 6.04
N ALA A 79 -3.40 -2.45 5.43
CA ALA A 79 -3.60 -1.00 5.37
C ALA A 79 -3.73 -0.36 6.77
N THR A 80 -4.42 -1.04 7.70
CA THR A 80 -4.53 -0.57 9.10
C THR A 80 -3.21 -0.71 9.86
N THR A 81 -2.50 -1.84 9.72
CA THR A 81 -1.23 -2.06 10.43
C THR A 81 -0.16 -1.05 10.02
N THR A 82 -0.13 -0.66 8.75
CA THR A 82 0.81 0.35 8.24
C THR A 82 0.35 1.79 8.44
N GLY A 83 -0.83 2.01 9.04
CA GLY A 83 -1.42 3.34 9.25
C GLY A 83 -1.77 4.08 7.96
N VAL A 84 -2.02 3.34 6.87
CA VAL A 84 -2.46 3.91 5.59
C VAL A 84 -3.98 4.09 5.58
N ALA A 85 -4.70 3.12 6.13
CA ALA A 85 -6.16 3.14 6.28
C ALA A 85 -6.66 4.14 7.33
#